data_AF-A0A932A3J7-F1
#
_entry.id   AF-A0A932A3J7-F1
#
_cell.length_a   1.000
_cell.length_b   1.000
_cell.length_c   1.000
_cell.angle_alpha   90.00
_cell.angle_beta   90.00
_cell.angle_gamma   90.00
#
_symmetry.space_group_name_H-M   'P 1'
#
loop_
_entity.id
_entity.type
_entity.pdbx_description
1 polymer ?
#
loop_
_entity_poly.entity_id
_entity_poly.type
_entity_poly.pdbx_seq_one_letter_code
_entity_poly.pdbx_strand_id
1 'polypeptide(L)' 'MHQLKIQKVSKSFKDRKVVDDVSFDVHSGQIIGLLGPNGAGKTT' A
#
# COMPACT_ATOMS: atom_id res chain seq x y z
N MET A 1 17.85 -13.09 1.90
CA MET A 1 16.41 -13.32 1.68
C MET A 1 15.79 -12.01 1.25
N HIS A 2 15.01 -11.96 0.17
CA HIS A 2 14.41 -10.71 -0.32
C HIS A 2 13.03 -10.53 0.31
N GLN A 3 12.81 -9.37 0.94
CA GLN A 3 11.57 -8.97 1.58
C GLN A 3 11.22 -7.57 1.10
N LEU A 4 9.98 -7.35 0.66
CA LEU A 4 9.45 -6.02 0.44
C LEU A 4 8.76 -5.58 1.73
N LYS A 5 9.11 -4.40 2.22
CA LYS A 5 8.58 -3.86 3.48
C LYS A 5 8.05 -2.46 3.25
N ILE A 6 6.79 -2.25 3.64
CA ILE A 6 6.12 -0.95 3.66
C ILE A 6 5.91 -0.57 5.12
N GLN A 7 6.35 0.64 5.50
CA GLN A 7 6.22 1.15 6.86
C GLN A 7 5.65 2.55 6.86
N LYS A 8 4.50 2.70 7.51
CA LYS A 8 3.82 3.98 7.76
C LYS A 8 3.69 4.87 6.53
N VAL A 9 3.46 4.25 5.37
CA VAL A 9 3.37 4.98 4.11
C VAL A 9 2.06 5.73 4.09
N SER A 10 2.17 7.03 3.85
CA SER A 10 1.04 7.92 3.62
C SER A 10 1.26 8.67 2.31
N LYS A 11 0.17 8.89 1.57
CA LYS A 11 0.19 9.64 0.33
C LYS A 11 -1.05 10.52 0.25
N SER A 12 -0.85 11.75 -0.20
CA SER A 12 -1.92 12.70 -0.48
C SER A 12 -1.78 13.26 -1.89
N PHE A 13 -2.92 13.56 -2.51
CA PHE A 13 -3.02 14.38 -3.70
C PHE A 13 -3.91 15.57 -3.40
N LYS A 14 -3.37 16.79 -3.49
CA LYS A 14 -4.02 18.02 -3.00
C LYS A 14 -4.49 17.79 -1.55
N ASP A 15 -5.75 18.10 -1.26
CA ASP A 15 -6.34 18.00 0.08
C ASP A 15 -6.86 16.59 0.42
N ARG A 16 -6.71 15.63 -0.51
CA ARG A 16 -7.19 14.26 -0.32
C ARG A 16 -6.04 13.34 0.07
N LYS A 17 -6.14 12.74 1.25
CA LYS A 17 -5.31 11.60 1.64
C LYS A 17 -5.82 10.33 0.94
N VAL A 18 -4.93 9.65 0.23
CA VAL A 18 -5.21 8.49 -0.64
C VAL A 18 -4.59 7.19 -0.11
N VAL A 19 -3.52 7.31 0.68
CA VAL A 19 -2.96 6.24 1.51
C VAL A 19 -2.70 6.85 2.90
N ASP A 20 -3.13 6.16 3.96
CA ASP A 20 -2.98 6.64 5.35
C ASP A 20 -2.32 5.60 6.23
N ASP A 21 -1.09 5.89 6.67
CA ASP A 21 -0.30 5.11 7.63
C ASP A 21 -0.28 3.58 7.37
N VAL A 22 -0.11 3.18 6.11
CA VAL A 22 -0.14 1.76 5.72
C VAL A 22 1.21 1.09 6.00
N SER A 23 1.16 -0.08 6.65
CA SER A 23 2.34 -0.92 6.92
C SER A 23 2.04 -2.38 6.63
N PHE A 24 2.90 -3.04 5.85
CA PHE A 24 2.83 -4.48 5.59
C PHE A 24 4.16 -5.01 5.04
N ASP A 25 4.32 -6.33 5.11
CA ASP A 25 5.48 -7.06 4.60
C ASP A 25 5.05 -8.05 3.52
N VAL A 26 5.88 -8.24 2.50
CA VAL A 26 5.74 -9.29 1.48
C VAL A 26 7.00 -10.13 1.46
N HIS A 27 6.84 -11.42 1.72
CA HIS A 27 7.91 -12.40 1.72
C HIS A 27 8.12 -13.00 0.33
N SER A 28 9.33 -13.48 0.06
CA SER A 28 9.68 -14.15 -1.19
C SER A 28 8.72 -15.32 -1.49
N GLY A 29 8.16 -15.35 -2.69
CA GLY A 29 7.21 -16.37 -3.14
C GLY A 29 5.75 -16.11 -2.75
N GLN A 30 5.44 -15.05 -2.00
CA GLN A 30 4.06 -14.66 -1.74
C GLN A 30 3.47 -13.87 -2.91
N ILE A 31 2.22 -14.19 -3.25
CA ILE A 31 1.39 -13.42 -4.16
C ILE A 31 0.39 -12.64 -3.30
N ILE A 32 0.34 -11.32 -3.49
CA ILE A 32 -0.61 -10.45 -2.79
C ILE A 32 -1.53 -9.74 -3.79
N GLY A 33 -2.76 -9.50 -3.40
CA GLY A 33 -3.71 -8.66 -4.13
C GLY A 33 -4.17 -7.49 -3.28
N LEU A 34 -4.20 -6.30 -3.86
CA LEU A 34 -4.84 -5.14 -3.24
C LEU A 34 -6.29 -5.07 -3.75
N LEU A 35 -7.27 -5.17 -2.84
CA LEU A 35 -8.70 -5.17 -3.16
C LEU A 35 -9.41 -3.98 -2.52
N GLY A 36 -10.40 -3.43 -3.23
CA GLY A 36 -11.21 -2.31 -2.77
C GLY A 36 -11.83 -1.51 -3.93
N PRO A 37 -12.78 -0.60 -3.65
CA PRO A 37 -13.46 0.19 -4.66
C PRO A 37 -12.52 1.15 -5.42
N ASN A 38 -13.00 1.74 -6.52
CA ASN A 38 -12.25 2.75 -7.25
C ASN A 38 -11.95 3.96 -6.34
N GLY A 39 -10.70 4.44 -6.39
CA GLY A 39 -10.23 5.53 -5.52
C GLY A 39 -9.81 5.14 -4.11
N ALA A 40 -9.74 3.83 -3.78
CA ALA A 40 -9.28 3.33 -2.48
C ALA A 40 -7.74 3.34 -2.27
N GLY A 41 -6.96 3.89 -3.21
CA GLY A 41 -5.50 3.98 -3.06
C GLY A 41 -4.69 2.76 -3.52
N LYS A 42 -5.30 1.80 -4.23
CA LYS A 42 -4.63 0.53 -4.64
C LYS A 42 -3.48 0.71 -5.64
N THR A 43 -3.58 1.71 -6.53
CA THR A 43 -2.60 1.98 -7.61
C THR A 43 -1.69 3.16 -7.26
N THR A 44 -2.02 3.88 -6.18
CA THR A 44 -1.41 5.13 -5.76
C THR A 44 -0.41 4.89 -4.66
#